data_AF-A0A6P5REL6-F1
#
_entry.id   AF-A0A6P5REL6-F1
#
_cell.length_a   1.000
_cell.length_b   1.000
_cell.length_c   1.000
_cell.angle_alpha   90.00
_cell.angle_beta   90.00
_cell.angle_gamma   90.00
#
_symmetry.space_group_name_H-M   'P 1'
#
loop_
_entity.id
_entity.type
_entity.pdbx_description
1 polymer ?
#
loop_
_entity_poly.entity_id
_entity_poly.type
_entity_poly.pdbx_seq_one_letter_code
_entity_poly.pdbx_strand_id
1 'polypeptide(L)'
;MCIVLNAKDVCVTGRKLTNKVYHWHTGYIGHLKQRTLKDQMAKDPTEVIRKAVLRMLPRNKLRDDRDRKLRIFVGGEHPFGDRPLEPYLMPPRQVREMRPRTRRAMVRAQKKAEQQQQDVNDPRRGKRKDRPEVNA
;
A
#
# COMPACT_ATOMS: atom_id res chain seq x y z
N MET A 1 2.26 4.02 24.77
CA MET A 1 2.65 2.87 23.93
C MET A 1 1.97 3.04 22.59
N CYS A 2 2.58 2.62 21.49
CA CYS A 2 1.99 2.73 20.15
C CYS A 2 1.75 1.34 19.56
N ILE A 3 0.56 1.14 18.99
CA ILE A 3 0.16 -0.10 18.33
C ILE A 3 -0.04 0.20 16.84
N VAL A 4 0.62 -0.57 15.99
CA VAL A 4 0.45 -0.54 14.54
C VAL A 4 -0.23 -1.83 14.12
N LEU A 5 -1.30 -1.71 13.34
CA LEU A 5 -2.08 -2.83 12.82
C LEU A 5 -1.88 -2.98 11.31
N ASN A 6 -2.25 -4.13 10.77
CA ASN A 6 -2.23 -4.43 9.32
C ASN A 6 -0.86 -4.21 8.66
N ALA A 7 0.22 -4.67 9.29
CA ALA A 7 1.56 -4.55 8.73
C ALA A 7 1.73 -5.22 7.35
N LYS A 8 0.89 -6.22 7.03
CA LYS A 8 0.88 -6.90 5.72
C LYS A 8 0.45 -5.99 4.56
N ASP A 9 -0.41 -5.00 4.83
CA ASP A 9 -1.05 -4.14 3.83
C ASP A 9 -0.23 -2.87 3.56
N VAL A 10 1.02 -2.82 4.02
CA VAL A 10 1.89 -1.66 3.84
C VAL A 10 2.36 -1.56 2.39
N CYS A 11 2.02 -0.44 1.76
CA CYS A 11 2.44 -0.12 0.40
C CYS A 11 3.74 0.68 0.37
N VAL A 12 4.61 0.34 -0.59
CA VAL A 12 5.81 1.12 -0.92
C VAL A 12 5.71 1.72 -2.32
N THR A 13 6.29 2.90 -2.50
CA THR A 13 6.22 3.62 -3.79
C THR A 13 7.21 3.08 -4.82
N GLY A 14 6.82 3.08 -6.09
CA GLY A 14 7.69 2.72 -7.22
C GLY A 14 8.12 1.26 -7.22
N ARG A 15 9.35 0.98 -7.68
CA ARG A 15 9.95 -0.37 -7.75
C ARG A 15 10.75 -0.75 -6.50
N LYS A 16 10.48 -0.11 -5.36
CA LYS A 16 11.22 -0.35 -4.11
C LYS A 16 11.04 -1.77 -3.58
N LEU A 17 9.91 -2.40 -3.88
CA LEU A 17 9.57 -3.75 -3.42
C LEU A 17 10.64 -4.77 -3.86
N THR A 18 11.15 -4.65 -5.09
CA THR A 18 12.23 -5.51 -5.62
C THR A 18 13.62 -4.90 -5.41
N ASN A 19 13.76 -3.58 -5.54
CA ASN A 19 15.08 -2.96 -5.62
C ASN A 19 15.69 -2.65 -4.24
N LYS A 20 14.88 -2.57 -3.18
CA LYS A 20 15.40 -2.29 -1.83
C LYS A 20 15.94 -3.59 -1.24
N VAL A 21 17.24 -3.61 -0.94
CA VAL A 21 17.91 -4.77 -0.35
C VAL A 21 18.33 -4.44 1.09
N TYR A 22 18.05 -5.37 2.01
CA TYR A 22 18.54 -5.38 3.38
C TYR A 22 19.83 -6.17 3.44
N HIS A 23 20.90 -5.53 3.90
CA HIS A 23 22.19 -6.16 4.12
C HIS A 23 22.48 -6.31 5.61
N TRP A 24 23.08 -7.43 5.99
CA TRP A 24 23.67 -7.62 7.31
C TRP A 24 24.82 -8.62 7.21
N HIS A 25 25.79 -8.49 8.12
CA HIS A 25 26.96 -9.35 8.17
C HIS A 25 26.93 -10.16 9.47
N THR A 26 27.36 -11.41 9.43
CA THR A 26 27.37 -12.28 10.62
C THR A 26 28.65 -12.12 11.46
N GLY A 27 29.71 -11.54 10.90
CA GLY A 27 31.01 -11.36 11.55
C GLY A 27 32.12 -12.20 10.91
N TYR A 28 31.79 -13.29 10.23
CA TYR A 28 32.75 -14.16 9.53
C TYR A 28 33.10 -13.62 8.13
N ILE A 29 34.35 -13.78 7.71
CA ILE A 29 34.83 -13.33 6.39
C ILE A 29 33.96 -13.94 5.27
N GLY A 30 33.51 -13.11 4.33
CA GLY A 30 32.69 -13.53 3.18
C GLY A 30 31.19 -13.71 3.47
N HIS A 31 30.70 -13.51 4.70
CA HIS A 31 29.31 -13.82 5.07
C HIS A 31 28.39 -12.58 5.05
N LEU A 32 28.39 -11.86 3.92
CA LEU A 32 27.41 -10.80 3.69
C LEU A 32 26.07 -11.41 3.28
N LYS A 33 25.08 -11.31 4.17
CA LYS A 33 23.71 -11.75 3.89
C LYS A 33 22.91 -10.59 3.31
N GLN A 34 22.11 -10.90 2.31
CA GLN A 34 21.25 -9.95 1.64
C GLN A 34 19.85 -10.51 1.49
N ARG A 35 18.85 -9.62 1.55
CA ARG A 35 17.46 -9.98 1.33
C ARG A 35 16.68 -8.82 0.74
N THR A 36 15.88 -9.07 -0.29
CA THR A 36 15.04 -8.02 -0.88
C THR A 36 13.88 -7.64 0.05
N LEU A 37 13.31 -6.45 -0.14
CA LEU A 37 12.11 -6.05 0.59
C LEU A 37 10.93 -7.00 0.31
N LYS A 38 10.79 -7.50 -0.92
CA LYS A 38 9.79 -8.51 -1.30
C LYS A 38 9.86 -9.72 -0.37
N ASP A 39 11.05 -10.31 -0.26
CA ASP A 39 11.25 -11.53 0.52
C ASP A 39 11.09 -11.27 2.02
N GLN A 40 11.47 -10.07 2.48
CA GLN A 40 11.29 -9.67 3.87
C GLN A 40 9.81 -9.48 4.22
N MET A 41 9.02 -8.88 3.33
CA MET A 41 7.56 -8.73 3.52
C MET A 41 6.84 -10.08 3.51
N ALA A 42 7.31 -11.03 2.68
CA ALA A 42 6.75 -12.38 2.65
C ALA A 42 7.07 -13.19 3.92
N LYS A 43 8.27 -13.01 4.49
CA LYS A 43 8.63 -13.69 5.74
C LYS A 43 7.97 -13.03 6.96
N ASP A 44 8.32 -11.76 7.21
CA ASP A 44 7.96 -11.04 8.43
C ASP A 44 7.75 -9.54 8.12
N PRO A 45 6.52 -9.12 7.76
CA PRO A 45 6.24 -7.72 7.40
C PRO A 45 6.40 -6.77 8.61
N THR A 46 6.20 -7.27 9.83
CA THR A 46 6.41 -6.51 11.07
C THR A 46 7.84 -5.98 11.21
N GLU A 47 8.82 -6.79 10.80
CA GLU A 47 10.24 -6.45 10.95
C GLU A 47 10.65 -5.31 10.01
N VAL A 48 9.98 -5.16 8.87
CA VAL A 48 10.19 -4.05 7.92
C VAL A 48 9.92 -2.71 8.61
N ILE A 49 8.79 -2.62 9.31
CA ILE A 49 8.35 -1.41 10.01
C ILE A 49 9.22 -1.18 11.25
N ARG A 50 9.44 -2.22 12.06
CA ARG A 50 10.26 -2.13 13.28
C ARG A 50 11.67 -1.62 12.96
N LYS A 51 12.35 -2.21 11.96
CA LYS A 51 13.69 -1.75 11.53
C LYS A 51 13.69 -0.32 11.01
N ALA A 52 12.63 0.12 10.34
CA ALA A 52 12.52 1.50 9.86
C ALA A 52 12.41 2.48 11.02
N VAL A 53 11.49 2.25 11.95
CA VAL A 53 11.28 3.11 13.13
C VAL A 53 12.51 3.13 14.02
N LEU A 54 13.12 1.97 14.29
CA LEU A 54 14.33 1.87 15.10
C LEU A 54 15.48 2.71 14.53
N ARG A 55 15.61 2.76 13.20
CA ARG A 55 16.62 3.57 12.51
C ARG A 55 16.28 5.07 12.44
N MET A 56 15.04 5.46 12.71
CA MET A 56 14.62 6.86 12.82
C MET A 56 14.74 7.41 14.26
N LEU A 57 14.85 6.54 15.27
CA LEU A 57 15.05 6.94 16.64
C LEU A 57 16.49 7.44 16.89
N PRO A 58 16.69 8.39 17.83
CA PRO A 58 18.02 8.84 18.20
C PRO A 58 18.85 7.68 18.77
N ARG A 59 20.12 7.60 18.37
CA ARG A 59 21.04 6.55 18.82
C ARG A 59 21.52 6.84 20.24
N ASN A 60 20.77 6.40 21.24
CA ASN A 60 21.12 6.48 22.66
C ASN A 60 20.70 5.20 23.40
N LYS A 61 21.05 5.08 24.69
CA LYS A 61 20.71 3.91 25.53
C LYS A 61 19.20 3.68 25.67
N LEU A 62 18.41 4.76 25.63
CA LEU A 62 16.95 4.71 25.72
C LEU A 62 16.27 4.26 24.42
N ARG A 63 17.02 4.09 23.32
CA ARG A 63 16.46 3.68 22.03
C ARG A 63 15.75 2.34 22.13
N ASP A 64 16.37 1.39 22.80
CA ASP A 64 15.85 0.03 22.90
C ASP A 64 14.62 -0.01 23.83
N ASP A 65 14.61 0.82 24.88
CA ASP A 65 13.44 1.00 25.75
C ASP A 65 12.26 1.67 25.04
N ARG A 66 12.53 2.58 24.10
CA ARG A 66 11.48 3.16 23.25
C ARG A 66 10.94 2.13 22.24
N ASP A 67 11.81 1.32 21.64
CA ASP A 67 11.39 0.26 20.71
C ASP A 67 10.51 -0.80 21.40
N ARG A 68 10.79 -1.12 22.68
CA ARG A 68 9.95 -2.02 23.48
C ARG A 68 8.50 -1.54 23.65
N LYS A 69 8.26 -0.22 23.57
CA LYS A 69 6.93 0.41 23.63
C LYS A 69 6.19 0.39 22.29
N LEU A 70 6.81 -0.10 21.22
CA LEU A 70 6.20 -0.27 19.90
C LEU A 70 5.71 -1.72 19.73
N ARG A 71 4.41 -1.87 19.49
CA ARG A 71 3.77 -3.16 19.19
C ARG A 71 3.21 -3.10 17.76
N ILE A 72 3.53 -4.11 16.97
CA ILE A 72 3.16 -4.17 15.55
C ILE A 72 2.54 -5.53 15.30
N PHE A 73 1.37 -5.55 14.67
CA PHE A 73 0.64 -6.76 14.31
C PHE A 73 0.48 -6.87 12.79
N VAL A 74 0.52 -8.11 12.31
CA VAL A 74 0.37 -8.41 10.88
C VAL A 74 -1.07 -8.17 10.43
N GLY A 75 -2.05 -8.55 11.25
CA GLY A 75 -3.47 -8.35 11.04
C GLY A 75 -4.05 -7.15 11.78
N GLY A 76 -5.38 -7.07 11.79
CA GLY A 76 -6.14 -5.97 12.39
C GLY A 76 -6.43 -6.14 13.88
N GLU A 77 -6.14 -7.31 14.45
CA GLU A 77 -6.45 -7.62 15.84
C GLU A 77 -5.23 -7.42 16.75
N HIS A 78 -5.50 -6.95 17.97
CA HIS A 78 -4.50 -6.83 19.04
C HIS A 78 -5.05 -7.37 20.37
N PRO A 79 -4.23 -7.97 21.23
CA PRO A 79 -4.67 -8.52 22.51
C PRO A 79 -4.89 -7.45 23.60
N PHE A 80 -4.58 -6.18 23.34
CA PHE A 80 -4.56 -5.12 24.35
C PHE A 80 -5.92 -4.47 24.63
N GLY A 81 -6.99 -5.27 24.76
CA GLY A 81 -8.35 -4.75 24.99
C GLY A 81 -8.57 -4.12 26.37
N ASP A 82 -7.78 -4.52 27.37
CA ASP A 82 -7.98 -4.10 28.77
C ASP A 82 -7.56 -2.64 29.04
N ARG A 83 -6.81 -2.02 28.12
CA ARG A 83 -6.28 -0.66 28.28
C ARG A 83 -7.08 0.31 27.41
N PRO A 84 -7.36 1.53 27.90
CA PRO A 84 -7.96 2.55 27.05
C PRO A 84 -6.98 2.90 25.92
N LEU A 85 -7.41 2.65 24.68
CA LEU A 85 -6.65 2.89 23.46
C LEU A 85 -7.36 3.95 22.63
N GLU A 86 -6.64 5.02 22.31
CA GLU A 86 -7.15 6.07 21.42
C GLU A 86 -6.65 5.82 19.99
N PRO A 87 -7.54 5.79 18.99
CA PRO A 87 -7.13 5.67 17.59
C PRO A 87 -6.41 6.95 17.14
N TYR A 88 -5.22 6.81 16.59
CA TYR A 88 -4.43 7.94 16.10
C TYR A 88 -4.78 8.27 14.65
N LEU A 89 -5.28 9.49 14.42
CA LEU A 89 -5.49 10.06 13.09
C LEU A 89 -4.22 10.80 12.64
N MET A 90 -3.66 10.40 11.51
CA MET A 90 -2.53 11.11 10.92
C MET A 90 -2.97 12.52 10.46
N PRO A 91 -2.12 13.55 10.60
CA PRO A 91 -2.44 14.88 10.09
C PRO A 91 -2.65 14.84 8.57
N PRO A 92 -3.52 15.70 8.01
CA PRO A 92 -3.80 15.71 6.58
C PRO A 92 -2.53 16.06 5.80
N ARG A 93 -2.13 15.16 4.90
CA ARG A 93 -0.99 15.40 3.99
C ARG A 93 -1.49 15.97 2.68
N GLN A 94 -0.84 17.03 2.19
CA GLN A 94 -1.04 17.52 0.84
C GLN A 94 -0.35 16.55 -0.14
N VAL A 95 -1.12 15.65 -0.75
CA VAL A 95 -0.58 14.65 -1.67
C VAL A 95 -0.27 15.35 -2.99
N ARG A 96 0.96 15.17 -3.50
CA ARG A 96 1.34 15.64 -4.83
C ARG A 96 0.43 14.97 -5.86
N GLU A 97 -0.27 15.76 -6.67
CA GLU A 97 -1.21 15.25 -7.67
C GLU A 97 -0.55 14.20 -8.60
N MET A 98 -1.37 13.34 -9.19
CA MET A 98 -0.89 12.42 -10.22
C MET A 98 -0.11 13.15 -11.31
N ARG A 99 0.93 12.48 -11.82
CA ARG A 99 1.67 12.95 -12.99
C ARG A 99 0.66 13.37 -14.08
N PRO A 100 0.85 14.52 -14.76
CA PRO A 100 -0.14 15.07 -15.69
C PRO A 100 -0.61 14.09 -16.77
N ARG A 101 0.28 13.20 -17.25
CA ARG A 101 -0.04 12.15 -18.22
C ARG A 101 -1.01 11.10 -17.66
N THR A 102 -0.80 10.65 -16.43
CA THR A 102 -1.66 9.66 -15.76
C THR A 102 -3.03 10.26 -15.47
N ARG A 103 -3.08 11.51 -15.01
CA ARG A 103 -4.33 12.24 -14.76
C ARG A 103 -5.17 12.34 -16.05
N ARG A 104 -4.55 12.74 -17.16
CA ARG A 104 -5.21 12.81 -18.49
C ARG A 104 -5.72 11.45 -18.97
N ALA A 105 -4.94 10.38 -18.79
CA ALA A 105 -5.35 9.04 -19.20
C ALA A 105 -6.55 8.54 -18.38
N MET A 106 -6.58 8.81 -17.07
CA MET A 106 -7.68 8.43 -16.19
C MET A 106 -8.98 9.15 -16.53
N VAL A 107 -8.91 10.47 -16.77
CA VAL A 107 -10.09 11.26 -17.20
C VAL A 107 -10.64 10.74 -18.52
N ARG A 108 -9.78 10.36 -19.46
CA ARG A 108 -10.22 9.73 -20.73
C ARG A 108 -10.87 8.36 -20.50
N ALA A 109 -10.33 7.55 -19.58
CA ALA A 109 -10.89 6.24 -19.24
C ALA A 109 -12.25 6.36 -18.54
N GLN A 110 -12.40 7.31 -17.61
CA GLN A 110 -13.67 7.62 -16.94
C GLN A 110 -14.73 8.08 -17.94
N LYS A 111 -14.39 9.07 -18.78
CA LYS A 111 -15.31 9.56 -19.82
C LYS A 111 -15.72 8.47 -20.81
N LYS A 112 -14.82 7.56 -21.15
CA LYS A 112 -15.13 6.38 -22.00
C LYS A 112 -16.04 5.39 -21.28
N ALA A 113 -15.84 5.14 -19.99
CA ALA A 113 -16.70 4.26 -19.18
C ALA A 113 -18.10 4.87 -19.00
N GLU A 114 -18.20 6.17 -18.79
CA GLU A 114 -19.47 6.92 -18.73
C GLU A 114 -20.22 6.87 -20.07
N GLN A 115 -19.51 7.06 -21.19
CA GLN A 115 -20.10 6.92 -22.53
C GLN A 115 -20.58 5.49 -22.80
N GLN A 116 -19.85 4.48 -22.35
CA GLN A 116 -20.29 3.07 -22.46
C GLN A 116 -21.50 2.78 -21.59
N GLN A 117 -21.59 3.35 -20.38
CA GLN A 117 -22.77 3.23 -19.53
C GLN A 117 -23.97 3.98 -20.13
N GLN A 118 -23.76 5.14 -20.76
CA GLN A 118 -24.80 5.87 -21.50
C GLN A 118 -25.27 5.10 -22.75
N ASP A 119 -24.35 4.51 -23.51
CA ASP A 119 -24.66 3.67 -24.68
C ASP A 119 -25.43 2.39 -24.31
N VAL A 120 -25.20 1.85 -23.11
CA VAL A 120 -25.89 0.66 -22.57
C VAL A 120 -27.27 1.05 -22.01
N ASN A 121 -27.38 2.22 -21.39
CA ASN A 121 -28.63 2.74 -20.84
C ASN A 121 -29.49 3.48 -21.88
N ASP A 122 -29.05 3.62 -23.14
CA ASP A 122 -29.83 4.23 -24.22
C ASP A 122 -30.87 3.25 -24.80
N PRO A 123 -32.17 3.45 -24.54
CA PRO A 123 -33.23 2.55 -25.01
C PRO A 123 -33.46 2.62 -26.53
N ARG A 124 -32.79 3.54 -27.26
CA ARG A 124 -33.01 3.75 -28.70
C ARG A 124 -32.23 2.79 -29.61
N ARG A 125 -31.18 2.12 -29.11
CA ARG A 125 -30.26 1.31 -29.94
C ARG A 125 -30.85 -0.04 -30.39
N GLY A 126 -31.83 -0.57 -29.66
CA GLY A 126 -32.54 -1.81 -30.02
C GLY A 126 -33.54 -1.66 -31.19
N LYS A 127 -34.07 -0.46 -31.44
CA LYS A 127 -35.12 -0.24 -32.46
C LYS A 127 -34.65 -0.19 -33.92
N ARG A 128 -33.34 -0.37 -34.17
CA ARG A 128 -32.77 -0.30 -35.55
C ARG A 128 -32.57 -1.66 -36.21
N LYS A 129 -32.74 -2.79 -35.51
CA LYS A 129 -32.53 -4.13 -36.09
C LYS A 129 -33.79 -4.77 -36.71
N ASP A 130 -34.98 -4.20 -36.46
CA ASP A 130 -36.26 -4.78 -36.88
C ASP A 130 -36.91 -4.03 -38.06
N ARG A 131 -36.13 -3.60 -39.07
CA ARG A 131 -36.71 -3.18 -40.36
C ARG A 131 -36.60 -4.34 -41.34
N PRO A 132 -37.70 -5.04 -41.70
CA PRO A 132 -37.64 -6.09 -42.70
C PRO A 132 -37.21 -5.47 -44.04
N GLU A 133 -36.19 -6.06 -44.66
CA GLU A 133 -35.76 -5.73 -46.01
C GLU A 133 -36.89 -6.12 -46.98
N VAL A 134 -37.52 -5.11 -47.58
CA VAL A 134 -38.57 -5.29 -48.59
C VAL A 134 -37.86 -5.57 -49.92
N ASN A 135 -37.88 -6.83 -50.36
CA ASN A 135 -37.39 -7.26 -51.66
C ASN A 135 -38.39 -6.86 -52.77
N ALA A 136 -37.83 -6.29 -53.83
CA ALA A 136 -38.28 -6.12 -55.22
C ALA A 136 -39.79 -6.10 -55.52
#